data_AF-A0A7S2DUL5-F1
#
_entry.id   AF-A0A7S2DUL5-F1
#
_cell.length_a   1.000
_cell.length_b   1.000
_cell.length_c   1.000
_cell.angle_alpha   90.00
_cell.angle_beta   90.00
_cell.angle_gamma   90.00
#
_symmetry.space_group_name_H-M   'P 1'
#
loop_
_entity.id
_entity.type
_entity.pdbx_description
1 polymer ?
#
loop_
_entity_poly.entity_id
_entity_poly.type
_entity_poly.pdbx_seq_one_letter_code
_entity_poly.pdbx_strand_id
1 'polypeptide(L)'
;DGDGDQVEAAAAKEEEEFRPVPDKEVLEDESLLKVCGNSEDVAADSLSLLNQAMENGKLLLSDRKLADEAFMRVVKAIGIIAKIKNLLPKRTSVLPITEVDISGNTLLTMTPHPL
;
A
#
# COMPACT_ATOMS: atom_id res chain seq x y z
N ASP A 1 -49.50 20.85 8.63
CA ASP A 1 -48.63 21.95 9.10
C ASP A 1 -47.77 21.38 10.22
N GLY A 2 -46.59 20.84 9.92
CA GLY A 2 -45.30 21.56 10.05
C GLY A 2 -44.96 21.65 11.53
N ASP A 3 -44.01 20.91 12.09
CA ASP A 3 -42.55 21.06 12.00
C ASP A 3 -42.01 19.98 12.98
N GLY A 4 -41.01 19.16 12.72
CA GLY A 4 -39.71 19.53 12.19
C GLY A 4 -38.62 19.56 13.28
N ASP A 5 -38.62 18.67 14.29
CA ASP A 5 -37.49 18.57 15.23
C ASP A 5 -36.66 17.30 14.95
N GLN A 6 -35.77 17.42 13.96
CA GLN A 6 -34.71 16.45 13.72
C GLN A 6 -33.61 16.72 14.75
N VAL A 7 -33.57 15.90 15.80
CA VAL A 7 -32.42 15.82 16.70
C VAL A 7 -31.22 15.33 15.89
N GLU A 8 -30.35 16.28 15.52
CA GLU A 8 -29.07 16.04 14.88
C GLU A 8 -28.27 15.05 15.74
N ALA A 9 -28.08 13.85 15.21
CA ALA A 9 -27.10 12.90 15.72
C ALA A 9 -25.72 13.54 15.56
N ALA A 10 -25.21 14.13 16.64
CA ALA A 10 -23.82 14.51 16.77
C ALA A 10 -22.96 13.23 16.68
N ALA A 11 -22.60 12.87 15.45
CA ALA A 11 -21.57 11.88 15.17
C ALA A 11 -20.23 12.46 15.64
N ALA A 12 -19.93 12.27 16.92
CA ALA A 12 -18.59 12.41 17.46
C ALA A 12 -17.69 11.48 16.64
N LYS A 13 -16.95 12.06 15.69
CA LYS A 13 -15.84 11.37 15.05
C LYS A 13 -14.77 11.25 16.12
N GLU A 14 -14.67 10.07 16.71
CA GLU A 14 -13.49 9.69 17.48
C GLU A 14 -12.28 9.93 16.56
N GLU A 15 -11.50 10.96 16.88
CA GLU A 15 -10.16 11.13 16.35
C GLU A 15 -9.37 9.96 16.90
N GLU A 16 -9.33 8.87 16.14
CA GLU A 16 -8.48 7.72 16.42
C GLU A 16 -7.05 8.26 16.53
N GLU A 17 -6.57 8.36 17.78
CA GLU A 17 -5.26 8.87 18.13
C GLU A 17 -4.23 8.18 17.26
N PHE A 18 -3.63 8.92 16.31
CA PHE A 18 -2.68 8.35 15.36
C PHE A 18 -1.48 7.82 16.14
N ARG A 19 -1.45 6.50 16.32
CA ARG A 19 -0.30 5.80 16.87
C ARG A 19 0.56 5.32 15.71
N PRO A 20 1.80 5.79 15.58
CA PRO A 20 2.69 5.27 14.56
C PRO A 20 2.91 3.77 14.82
N VAL A 21 2.46 2.94 13.89
CA VAL A 21 2.64 1.48 13.95
C VAL A 21 4.11 1.16 13.71
N PRO A 22 4.81 0.50 14.64
CA PRO A 22 6.22 0.18 14.49
C PRO A 22 6.43 -0.90 13.43
N ASP A 23 7.57 -0.84 12.74
CA ASP A 23 7.91 -1.73 11.63
C ASP A 23 7.81 -3.23 11.99
N LYS A 24 8.13 -3.60 13.24
CA LYS A 24 8.02 -4.99 13.71
C LYS A 24 6.57 -5.50 13.66
N GLU A 25 5.62 -4.69 14.11
CA GLU A 25 4.19 -5.07 14.09
C GLU A 25 3.67 -5.18 12.65
N VAL A 26 4.19 -4.37 11.73
CA VAL A 26 3.86 -4.48 10.31
C VAL A 26 4.35 -5.81 9.72
N LEU A 27 5.57 -6.23 10.05
CA LEU A 27 6.16 -7.47 9.52
C LEU A 27 5.54 -8.74 10.12
N GLU A 28 4.92 -8.63 11.29
CA GLU A 28 4.16 -9.71 11.94
C GLU A 28 2.70 -9.80 11.44
N ASP A 29 2.24 -8.86 10.59
CA ASP A 29 0.87 -8.88 10.05
C ASP A 29 0.63 -10.04 9.08
N GLU A 30 -0.36 -10.88 9.40
CA GLU A 30 -0.68 -12.06 8.60
C GLU A 30 -1.14 -11.72 7.18
N SER A 31 -1.81 -10.58 6.98
CA SER A 31 -2.33 -10.19 5.67
C SER A 31 -1.18 -9.81 4.74
N LEU A 32 -0.18 -9.11 5.27
CA LEU A 32 1.06 -8.82 4.56
C LEU A 32 1.81 -10.12 4.21
N LEU A 33 2.04 -10.99 5.19
CA LEU A 33 2.77 -12.25 4.97
C LEU A 33 2.09 -13.14 3.91
N LYS A 34 0.76 -13.25 3.94
CA LYS A 34 0.00 -14.00 2.93
C LYS A 34 0.22 -13.47 1.52
N VAL A 35 0.25 -12.14 1.33
CA VAL A 35 0.55 -11.54 0.03
C VAL A 35 2.00 -11.80 -0.37
N CYS A 36 2.94 -11.71 0.56
CA CYS A 36 4.36 -11.96 0.34
C CYS A 36 4.71 -13.46 0.12
N GLY A 37 3.74 -14.36 0.07
CA GLY A 37 3.98 -15.80 -0.08
C GLY A 37 4.61 -16.43 1.17
N ASN A 38 4.30 -15.88 2.35
CA ASN A 38 4.89 -16.21 3.65
C ASN A 38 6.41 -15.96 3.73
N SER A 39 6.94 -15.05 2.88
CA SER A 39 8.33 -14.63 2.93
C SER A 39 8.49 -13.33 3.71
N GLU A 40 9.15 -13.41 4.87
CA GLU A 40 9.52 -12.25 5.68
C GLU A 40 10.48 -11.32 4.92
N ASP A 41 11.41 -11.87 4.13
CA ASP A 41 12.35 -11.09 3.33
C ASP A 41 11.62 -10.17 2.32
N VAL A 42 10.61 -10.70 1.63
CA VAL A 42 9.81 -9.92 0.67
C VAL A 42 8.98 -8.85 1.38
N ALA A 43 8.46 -9.15 2.59
CA ALA A 43 7.75 -8.18 3.40
C ALA A 43 8.67 -7.04 3.88
N ALA A 44 9.86 -7.39 4.39
CA ALA A 44 10.88 -6.43 4.85
C ALA A 44 11.40 -5.56 3.70
N ASP A 45 11.66 -6.14 2.54
CA ASP A 45 12.07 -5.41 1.34
C ASP A 45 10.97 -4.46 0.86
N SER A 46 9.70 -4.90 0.85
CA SER A 46 8.56 -4.05 0.48
C SER A 46 8.36 -2.88 1.45
N LEU A 47 8.58 -3.11 2.76
CA LEU A 47 8.55 -2.07 3.79
C LEU A 47 9.68 -1.06 3.61
N SER A 48 10.89 -1.54 3.34
CA SER A 48 12.05 -0.68 3.06
C SER A 48 11.81 0.19 1.82
N LEU A 49 11.27 -0.39 0.75
CA LEU A 49 10.89 0.33 -0.46
C LEU A 49 9.87 1.43 -0.19
N LEU A 50 8.82 1.14 0.58
CA LEU A 50 7.84 2.16 0.93
C LEU A 50 8.46 3.25 1.79
N ASN A 51 9.22 2.91 2.84
CA ASN A 51 9.85 3.90 3.71
C ASN A 51 10.77 4.84 2.90
N GLN A 52 11.60 4.29 2.00
CA GLN A 52 12.43 5.10 1.11
C GLN A 52 11.60 5.97 0.18
N ALA A 53 10.53 5.44 -0.42
CA ALA A 53 9.64 6.18 -1.30
C ALA A 53 8.91 7.32 -0.57
N MET A 54 8.59 7.14 0.72
CA MET A 54 8.01 8.18 1.57
C MET A 54 9.01 9.31 1.87
N GLU A 55 10.32 9.00 1.92
CA GLU A 55 11.37 9.99 2.17
C GLU A 55 11.77 10.77 0.91
N ASN A 56 11.91 10.09 -0.23
CA ASN A 56 12.46 10.67 -1.45
C ASN A 56 11.40 10.99 -2.52
N GLY A 57 10.15 10.58 -2.32
CA GLY A 57 9.04 10.75 -3.26
C GLY A 57 9.11 9.89 -4.51
N LYS A 58 9.96 8.84 -4.52
CA LYS A 58 10.24 7.96 -5.65
C LYS A 58 10.16 6.48 -5.26
N LEU A 59 9.26 5.73 -5.89
CA LEU A 59 9.21 4.28 -5.75
C LEU A 59 10.11 3.63 -6.80
N LEU A 60 11.28 3.13 -6.37
CA LEU A 60 12.28 2.54 -7.24
C LEU A 60 12.19 1.01 -7.23
N LEU A 61 11.65 0.44 -8.31
CA LEU A 61 11.57 -1.00 -8.55
C LEU A 61 12.48 -1.44 -9.71
N SER A 62 13.37 -0.56 -10.16
CA SER A 62 14.20 -0.79 -11.35
C SER A 62 15.22 -1.92 -11.18
N ASP A 63 15.56 -2.60 -12.28
CA ASP A 63 16.61 -3.62 -12.38
C ASP A 63 16.50 -4.83 -11.42
N ARG A 64 15.34 -5.00 -10.78
CA ARG A 64 15.07 -6.12 -9.87
C ARG A 64 14.72 -7.42 -10.60
N LYS A 65 14.66 -7.39 -11.94
CA LYS A 65 14.33 -8.53 -12.81
C LYS A 65 13.05 -9.24 -12.37
N LEU A 66 12.08 -8.46 -11.88
CA LEU A 66 10.80 -9.00 -11.41
C LEU A 66 9.97 -9.47 -12.61
N ALA A 67 9.43 -10.68 -12.50
CA ALA A 67 8.35 -11.14 -13.36
C ALA A 67 7.02 -10.55 -12.88
N ASP A 68 6.00 -10.53 -13.75
CA ASP A 68 4.68 -9.92 -13.48
C ASP A 68 4.10 -10.30 -12.11
N GLU A 69 4.13 -11.58 -11.75
CA GLU A 69 3.58 -12.03 -10.46
C GLU A 69 4.36 -11.46 -9.27
N ALA A 70 5.69 -11.46 -9.35
CA ALA A 70 6.56 -10.94 -8.30
C ALA A 70 6.43 -9.41 -8.18
N PHE A 71 6.33 -8.71 -9.31
CA PHE A 71 6.06 -7.27 -9.33
C PHE A 71 4.73 -6.94 -8.68
N MET A 72 3.65 -7.63 -9.09
CA MET A 72 2.33 -7.44 -8.51
C MET A 72 2.30 -7.75 -7.01
N ARG A 73 3.10 -8.72 -6.57
CA ARG A 73 3.26 -9.06 -5.15
C ARG A 73 3.83 -7.89 -4.35
N VAL A 74 4.93 -7.29 -4.83
CA VAL A 74 5.56 -6.13 -4.18
C VAL A 74 4.61 -4.93 -4.13
N VAL A 75 3.93 -4.62 -5.24
CA VAL A 75 2.96 -3.51 -5.29
C VAL A 75 1.81 -3.72 -4.30
N LYS A 76 1.26 -4.94 -4.22
CA LYS A 76 0.21 -5.27 -3.24
C LYS A 76 0.71 -5.20 -1.80
N ALA A 77 1.92 -5.68 -1.54
CA ALA A 77 2.54 -5.62 -0.22
C ALA A 77 2.70 -4.16 0.24
N ILE A 78 3.20 -3.27 -0.62
CA ILE A 78 3.29 -1.82 -0.34
C ILE A 78 1.92 -1.23 0.02
N GLY A 79 0.87 -1.59 -0.73
CA GLY A 79 -0.50 -1.12 -0.44
C GLY A 79 -1.03 -1.61 0.92
N ILE A 80 -0.75 -2.85 1.30
CA ILE A 80 -1.12 -3.39 2.61
C ILE A 80 -0.34 -2.69 3.73
N ILE A 81 0.97 -2.52 3.57
CA ILE A 81 1.83 -1.83 4.54
C ILE A 81 1.32 -0.40 4.77
N ALA A 82 1.03 0.32 3.68
CA ALA A 82 0.49 1.68 3.77
C ALA A 82 -0.86 1.74 4.50
N LYS A 83 -1.71 0.70 4.34
CA LYS A 83 -2.95 0.58 5.09
C LYS A 83 -2.72 0.29 6.57
N ILE A 84 -1.81 -0.63 6.91
CA ILE A 84 -1.46 -0.98 8.30
C ILE A 84 -0.91 0.26 9.02
N LYS A 85 -0.02 1.01 8.36
CA LYS A 85 0.54 2.28 8.88
C LYS A 85 -0.44 3.46 8.85
N ASN A 86 -1.70 3.22 8.48
CA ASN A 86 -2.74 4.24 8.34
C ASN A 86 -2.34 5.43 7.44
N LEU A 87 -1.50 5.19 6.43
CA LEU A 87 -1.08 6.17 5.43
C LEU A 87 -2.13 6.38 4.33
N LEU A 88 -3.10 5.45 4.23
CA LEU A 88 -4.21 5.49 3.28
C LEU A 88 -5.57 5.46 4.01
N PRO A 89 -5.89 6.47 4.85
CA PRO A 89 -7.10 6.48 5.69
C PRO A 89 -8.39 6.56 4.85
N LYS A 90 -8.30 7.05 3.62
CA LYS A 90 -9.40 7.12 2.64
C LYS A 90 -8.94 6.55 1.30
N ARG A 91 -9.89 6.05 0.49
CA ARG A 91 -9.62 5.61 -0.90
C ARG A 91 -8.98 6.67 -1.79
N THR A 92 -9.17 7.95 -1.47
CA THR A 92 -8.61 9.10 -2.20
C THR A 92 -7.28 9.59 -1.61
N SER A 93 -6.78 8.94 -0.57
CA SER A 93 -5.49 9.31 0.02
C SER A 93 -4.39 8.93 -0.96
N VAL A 94 -3.44 9.83 -1.14
CA VAL A 94 -2.29 9.62 -2.00
C VAL A 94 -1.06 9.55 -1.12
N LEU A 95 -0.20 8.57 -1.38
CA LEU A 95 1.15 8.59 -0.82
C LEU A 95 1.92 9.75 -1.44
N PRO A 96 2.89 10.37 -0.74
CA PRO A 96 3.77 11.41 -1.27
C PRO A 96 4.78 10.88 -2.31
N ILE A 97 4.37 9.93 -3.14
CA ILE A 97 5.16 9.33 -4.22
C ILE A 97 4.78 10.03 -5.52
N THR A 98 5.75 10.72 -6.12
CA THR A 98 5.58 11.52 -7.34
C THR A 98 6.13 10.83 -8.58
N GLU A 99 7.02 9.84 -8.39
CA GLU A 99 7.69 9.12 -9.46
C GLU A 99 7.74 7.63 -9.13
N VAL A 100 7.53 6.79 -10.15
CA VAL A 100 7.67 5.33 -10.05
C VAL A 100 8.58 4.87 -11.18
N ASP A 101 9.69 4.22 -10.84
CA ASP A 101 10.61 3.63 -11.80
C ASP A 101 10.47 2.10 -11.78
N ILE A 102 10.00 1.54 -12.89
CA ILE A 102 9.84 0.09 -13.09
C ILE A 102 10.75 -0.45 -14.20
N SER A 103 11.69 0.36 -14.69
CA SER A 103 12.58 0.00 -15.78
C SER A 103 13.44 -1.24 -15.47
N GLY A 104 13.88 -1.97 -16.50
CA GLY A 104 14.70 -3.17 -16.31
C GLY A 104 13.95 -4.40 -15.75
N ASN A 105 12.63 -4.32 -15.56
CA ASN A 105 11.78 -5.48 -15.27
C ASN A 105 11.18 -6.06 -16.55
N THR A 106 11.04 -7.39 -16.60
CA THR A 106 10.43 -8.09 -17.74
C THR A 106 8.90 -8.10 -17.58
N LEU A 107 8.29 -6.92 -17.68
CA LEU A 107 6.84 -6.72 -17.57
C LEU A 107 6.18 -6.83 -18.95
N LEU A 108 6.28 -7.99 -19.59
CA LEU A 108 5.66 -8.23 -20.90
C LEU A 108 4.46 -9.16 -20.76
N THR A 109 3.26 -8.58 -20.81
CA THR A 109 2.04 -9.31 -21.13
C THR A 109 1.88 -9.32 -22.65
N MET A 110 2.30 -10.40 -23.30
CA MET A 110 1.87 -10.68 -24.66
C MET A 110 0.38 -11.01 -24.62
N THR A 111 -0.49 -10.06 -24.97
CA THR A 111 -1.89 -10.35 -25.24
C THR A 111 -1.98 -11.10 -26.57
N PRO A 112 -2.36 -12.38 -26.59
CA PRO A 112 -2.60 -13.05 -27.87
C PRO A 112 -3.77 -12.34 -28.57
N HIS A 113 -3.51 -11.76 -29.74
CA HIS A 113 -4.60 -11.37 -30.63
C HIS A 113 -5.22 -12.67 -31.17
N PRO A 114 -6.53 -12.90 -30.97
CA PRO A 114 -7.21 -13.96 -31.70
C PRO A 114 -7.16 -13.61 -33.20
N LEU A 115 -6.60 -14.52 -33.99
CA LEU A 115 -6.63 -14.50 -35.46
C LEU A 115 -8.04 -14.77 -35.98
#